data_AF-A0AAD5HAK4-F1
#
_entry.id   AF-A0AAD5HAK4-F1
#
_cell.length_a   1.000
_cell.length_b   1.000
_cell.length_c   1.000
_cell.angle_alpha   90.00
_cell.angle_beta   90.00
_cell.angle_gamma   90.00
#
_symmetry.space_group_name_H-M   'P 1'
#
loop_
_entity.id
_entity.type
_entity.pdbx_description
1 polymer ?
#
loop_
_entity_poly.entity_id
_entity_poly.type
_entity_poly.pdbx_seq_one_letter_code
_entity_poly.pdbx_strand_id
1 'polypeptide(L)' 'ISSPYNMTHVTHVGFNHQTGEFTGLPKEWQVLLNQSGITRREQEANPQAVLDAISFFKETREDPDDEVWQK' A
#
# COMPACT_ATOMS: atom_id res chain seq x y z
N ILE A 1 -6.04 19.91 -19.56
CA ILE A 1 -5.65 20.15 -18.15
C ILE A 1 -5.78 18.80 -17.48
N SER A 2 -4.66 18.11 -17.28
CA SER A 2 -4.65 16.84 -16.56
C SER A 2 -4.79 17.17 -15.08
N SER A 3 -5.85 16.68 -14.44
CA SER A 3 -6.00 16.75 -12.99
C SER A 3 -4.73 16.22 -12.34
N PRO A 4 -4.17 16.88 -11.30
CA PRO A 4 -2.96 16.39 -10.68
C PRO A 4 -3.27 15.01 -10.10
N TYR A 5 -2.63 13.99 -10.68
CA TYR A 5 -2.54 12.67 -10.09
C TYR A 5 -2.10 12.91 -8.65
N ASN A 6 -2.91 12.49 -7.68
CA ASN A 6 -2.61 12.62 -6.27
C ASN A 6 -1.48 11.62 -5.97
N MET A 7 -0.28 11.93 -6.46
CA MET A 7 0.95 11.22 -6.19
C MET A 7 1.29 11.52 -4.74
N THR A 8 0.65 10.80 -3.82
CA THR A 8 1.15 10.68 -2.46
C THR A 8 2.49 9.99 -2.57
N HIS A 9 3.55 10.77 -2.82
CA HIS A 9 4.91 10.29 -2.80
C HIS A 9 5.14 9.67 -1.43
N VAL A 10 5.34 8.36 -1.44
CA VAL A 10 5.48 7.54 -0.24
C VAL A 10 6.59 8.15 0.62
N THR A 11 6.23 8.54 1.84
CA THR A 11 7.20 8.84 2.90
C THR A 11 7.96 7.56 3.15
N HIS A 12 9.30 7.58 3.08
CA HIS A 12 10.18 6.41 3.23
C HIS A 12 9.62 5.41 4.27
N VAL A 13 8.97 4.34 3.80
CA VAL A 13 8.34 3.35 4.69
C VAL A 13 9.44 2.39 5.15
N GLY A 14 9.61 2.30 6.46
CA GLY A 14 10.52 1.35 7.09
C GLY A 14 9.76 0.20 7.71
N PHE A 15 10.42 -0.94 7.85
CA PHE A 15 9.94 -2.02 8.72
C PHE A 15 10.91 -2.17 9.89
N ASN A 16 10.41 -2.06 11.11
CA ASN A 16 11.21 -2.27 12.30
C ASN A 16 11.18 -3.75 12.68
N HIS A 17 12.26 -4.48 12.35
CA HIS A 17 12.40 -5.90 12.68
C HIS A 17 12.49 -6.18 14.19
N GLN A 18 12.74 -5.18 15.04
CA GLN A 18 12.78 -5.36 16.50
C GLN A 18 11.37 -5.31 17.11
N THR A 19 10.48 -4.47 16.59
CA THR A 19 9.10 -4.33 17.10
C THR A 19 8.07 -5.11 16.26
N GLY A 20 8.44 -5.49 15.03
CA GLY A 20 7.55 -6.15 14.07
C GLY A 20 6.50 -5.20 13.49
N GLU A 21 6.82 -3.90 13.43
CA GLU A 21 5.89 -2.84 13.03
C GLU A 21 6.46 -2.02 11.88
N PHE A 22 5.58 -1.63 10.96
CA PHE A 22 5.94 -0.68 9.92
C PHE A 22 5.95 0.75 10.45
N THR A 23 6.95 1.52 10.04
CA THR A 23 7.12 2.93 10.36
C THR A 23 6.94 3.77 9.09
N GLY A 24 6.33 4.95 9.22
CA GLY A 24 6.10 5.84 8.06
C GLY A 24 4.98 5.40 7.12
N LEU A 25 4.20 4.36 7.47
CA LEU A 25 3.01 3.98 6.68
C LEU A 25 1.98 5.12 6.66
N PRO A 26 1.45 5.48 5.48
CA PRO A 26 0.27 6.31 5.37
C PRO A 26 -0.91 5.70 6.13
N LYS A 27 -1.78 6.55 6.69
CA LYS A 27 -2.97 6.12 7.45
C LYS A 27 -3.85 5.15 6.65
N GLU A 28 -3.99 5.37 5.36
CA GLU A 28 -4.77 4.52 4.47
C GLU A 28 -4.16 3.11 4.35
N TRP A 29 -2.83 3.02 4.27
CA TRP A 29 -2.12 1.73 4.20
C TRP A 29 -2.24 0.96 5.50
N GLN A 30 -2.24 1.64 6.64
CA GLN A 30 -2.51 1.00 7.94
C GLN A 30 -3.92 0.39 7.97
N VAL A 31 -4.92 1.09 7.42
CA VAL A 31 -6.29 0.56 7.31
C VAL A 31 -6.31 -0.65 6.37
N LEU A 32 -5.66 -0.56 5.21
CA LEU A 32 -5.57 -1.68 4.26
C LEU A 32 -4.86 -2.90 4.85
N LEU A 33 -3.74 -2.70 5.54
CA LEU A 33 -3.01 -3.76 6.23
C LEU A 33 -3.86 -4.46 7.31
N ASN A 34 -4.65 -3.68 8.04
CA ASN A 34 -5.55 -4.23 9.05
C ASN A 34 -6.75 -4.97 8.41
N GLN A 35 -7.22 -4.51 7.26
CA GLN A 35 -8.31 -5.14 6.51
C GLN A 35 -7.88 -6.38 5.71
N SER A 36 -6.62 -6.45 5.28
CA SER A 36 -6.10 -7.55 4.47
C SER A 36 -5.91 -8.85 5.26
N GLY A 37 -5.97 -8.78 6.60
CA GLY A 37 -5.79 -9.94 7.47
C GLY A 37 -4.35 -10.42 7.58
N ILE A 38 -3.38 -9.64 7.06
CA ILE A 38 -1.95 -9.98 7.11
C ILE A 38 -1.47 -9.93 8.57
N THR A 39 -1.08 -11.09 9.08
CA THR A 39 -0.62 -11.25 10.46
C THR A 39 0.76 -10.65 10.66
N ARG A 40 1.11 -10.29 11.90
CA ARG A 40 2.46 -9.78 12.23
C ARG A 40 3.58 -10.72 11.78
N ARG A 41 3.37 -12.04 11.85
CA ARG A 41 4.35 -13.03 11.38
C ARG A 41 4.60 -12.95 9.88
N GLU A 42 3.57 -12.69 9.08
CA GLU A 42 3.70 -12.51 7.63
C GLU A 42 4.42 -11.20 7.31
N GLN A 43 4.13 -10.15 8.09
CA GLN A 43 4.84 -8.86 8.01
C GLN A 43 6.33 -9.03 8.33
N GLU A 44 6.68 -9.81 9.35
CA GLU A 44 8.07 -10.11 9.70
C GLU A 44 8.77 -11.03 8.69
N ALA A 45 8.04 -12.01 8.15
CA ALA A 45 8.59 -12.97 7.19
C ALA A 45 8.94 -12.31 5.86
N ASN A 46 8.11 -11.38 5.37
CA ASN A 46 8.38 -10.65 4.15
C ASN A 46 7.73 -9.25 4.16
N PRO A 47 8.35 -8.27 4.85
CA PRO A 47 7.79 -6.94 4.98
C PRO A 47 7.68 -6.22 3.62
N GLN A 48 8.61 -6.51 2.70
CA GLN A 48 8.61 -5.94 1.36
C GLN A 48 7.38 -6.41 0.57
N ALA A 49 7.09 -7.71 0.58
CA ALA A 49 5.93 -8.26 -0.11
C ALA A 49 4.60 -7.70 0.42
N VAL A 50 4.52 -7.43 1.73
CA VAL A 50 3.35 -6.80 2.34
C VAL A 50 3.17 -5.36 1.84
N LEU A 51 4.25 -4.59 1.74
CA LEU A 51 4.20 -3.24 1.18
C LEU A 51 3.80 -3.26 -0.29
N ASP A 52 4.39 -4.16 -1.08
CA ASP A 52 4.08 -4.32 -2.50
C ASP A 52 2.59 -4.68 -2.70
N ALA A 53 2.06 -5.59 -1.87
CA ALA A 53 0.64 -5.97 -1.92
C ALA A 53 -0.30 -4.80 -1.58
N ILE A 54 0.03 -4.00 -0.56
CA ILE A 54 -0.76 -2.82 -0.18
C ILE A 54 -0.68 -1.74 -1.27
N SER A 55 0.51 -1.53 -1.84
CA SER A 55 0.71 -0.58 -2.93
C SER A 55 -0.10 -0.98 -4.16
N PHE A 56 -0.05 -2.25 -4.56
CA PHE A 56 -0.83 -2.79 -5.67
C PHE A 56 -2.34 -2.63 -5.46
N PHE A 57 -2.82 -2.91 -4.23
CA PHE A 57 -4.23 -2.80 -3.90
C PHE A 57 -4.74 -1.35 -3.89
N LYS A 58 -3.87 -0.39 -3.60
CA LYS A 58 -4.17 1.03 -3.73
C LYS A 58 -4.21 1.47 -5.18
N GLU A 59 -3.22 1.08 -5.98
CA GLU A 59 -3.16 1.41 -7.42
C GLU A 59 -4.40 0.89 -8.15
N THR A 60 -4.78 -0.38 -7.90
CA THR A 60 -6.01 -0.97 -8.45
C THR A 60 -7.32 -0.34 -7.95
N ARG A 61 -7.29 0.53 -6.94
CA ARG A 61 -8.48 1.25 -6.41
C ARG A 61 -8.51 2.73 -6.73
N GLU A 62 -7.35 3.33 -6.98
CA GLU A 62 -7.22 4.73 -7.41
C GLU A 62 -7.31 4.89 -8.93
N ASP A 63 -7.42 3.80 -9.70
CA ASP A 63 -7.86 3.79 -11.09
C ASP A 63 -9.37 3.47 -11.20
N PRO A 64 -10.26 4.47 -11.18
CA PRO A 64 -11.60 4.38 -11.77
C PRO A 64 -11.58 4.47 -13.31
N ASP A 65 -10.39 4.46 -13.95
CA ASP A 65 -10.20 4.71 -15.39
C ASP A 65 -9.71 3.48 -16.18
N ASP A 66 -10.02 2.26 -15.73
CA ASP A 66 -10.06 1.09 -16.62
C ASP A 66 -11.32 1.13 -17.54
N GLU A 67 -11.59 2.31 -18.12
CA GLU A 67 -12.50 2.54 -19.23
C GLU A 67 -11.76 2.42 -20.59
N VAL A 68 -10.63 1.70 -20.64
CA VAL A 68 -9.81 1.54 -21.86
C VAL A 68 -9.76 0.09 -22.32
N TRP A 69 -10.91 -0.58 -22.44
CA TRP A 69 -11.12 -1.66 -23.43
C TRP A 69 -12.58 -1.75 -23.93
N GLN A 70 -13.26 -0.60 -24.03
CA GLN A 70 -14.47 -0.46 -24.86
C GLN A 70 -14.11 0.27 -26.16
N LYS A 71 -13.28 -0.34 -27.02
CA LYS A 71 -13.30 -0.04 -28.46
C LYS A 71 -12.82 -1.19 -29.31
#